data_AF-A0A1S3XRP7-F1
#
_entry.id   AF-A0A1S3XRP7-F1
#
_cell.length_a   1.000
_cell.length_b   1.000
_cell.length_c   1.000
_cell.angle_alpha   90.00
_cell.angle_beta   90.00
_cell.angle_gamma   90.00
#
_symmetry.space_group_name_H-M   'P 1'
#
loop_
_entity.id
_entity.type
_entity.pdbx_description
1 polymer ?
#
loop_
_entity_poly.entity_id
_entity_poly.type
_entity_poly.pdbx_seq_one_letter_code
_entity_poly.pdbx_strand_id
1 'polypeptide(L)'
;MISLIRHLNEFPKYFKGKYGIPGAAKKWVFESIQNAWGKYKNQLFNDHYKAYENDELRMEKRLVDVPESQFRDLLNYWNSDAYKKMSQTNTENRKKLKYPHTAGEKERNF
;
A
#
# COMPACT_ATOMS: atom_id res chain seq x y z
N MET A 1 -0.11 13.63 -2.95
CA MET A 1 1.00 12.65 -3.01
C MET A 1 2.07 12.83 -1.93
N ILE A 2 2.20 13.99 -1.26
CA ILE A 2 3.34 14.30 -0.38
C ILE A 2 3.15 13.87 1.10
N SER A 3 1.91 13.72 1.61
CA SER A 3 1.66 13.35 3.03
C SER A 3 1.97 11.87 3.34
N LEU A 4 1.63 10.94 2.44
CA LEU A 4 1.75 9.49 2.65
C LEU A 4 3.20 8.96 2.64
N ILE A 5 4.18 9.75 2.18
CA ILE A 5 5.61 9.41 2.22
C ILE A 5 6.21 9.71 3.60
N ARG A 6 5.58 10.59 4.40
CA ARG A 6 6.12 11.03 5.69
C ARG A 6 6.28 9.88 6.69
N HIS A 7 5.32 8.97 6.79
CA HIS A 7 5.41 7.82 7.69
C HIS A 7 6.39 6.72 7.22
N LEU A 8 6.57 6.54 5.92
CA LEU A 8 7.63 5.68 5.38
C LEU A 8 9.03 6.27 5.59
N ASN A 9 9.16 7.58 5.81
CA ASN A 9 10.43 8.24 6.12
C ASN A 9 10.83 8.17 7.60
N GLU A 10 9.91 7.88 8.52
CA GLU A 10 10.20 7.66 9.95
C GLU A 10 10.59 6.21 10.25
N PHE A 11 10.09 5.26 9.45
CA PHE A 11 10.41 3.84 9.53
C PHE A 11 11.93 3.53 9.48
N PRO A 12 12.73 4.12 8.56
CA PRO A 12 14.17 3.94 8.54
C PRO A 12 14.89 4.36 9.82
N LYS A 13 14.38 5.38 10.54
CA LYS A 13 14.99 5.85 11.80
C LYS A 13 14.75 4.83 12.92
N TYR A 14 13.53 4.32 13.04
CA TYR A 14 13.17 3.28 14.00
C TYR A 14 13.91 1.96 13.76
N PHE A 15 13.98 1.51 12.49
CA PHE A 15 14.59 0.21 12.16
C PHE A 15 16.12 0.21 12.27
N LYS A 16 16.78 1.32 11.93
CA LYS A 16 18.24 1.44 12.08
C LYS A 16 18.70 1.28 13.53
N GLY A 17 17.97 1.86 14.48
CA GLY A 17 18.34 1.81 15.90
C GLY A 17 18.09 0.44 16.55
N LYS A 18 17.07 -0.30 16.07
CA LYS A 18 16.62 -1.53 16.74
C LYS A 18 17.22 -2.83 16.18
N TYR A 19 17.52 -2.88 14.87
CA TYR A 19 17.80 -4.15 14.20
C TYR A 19 19.15 -4.26 13.49
N GLY A 20 20.04 -3.25 13.59
CA GLY A 20 21.42 -3.34 13.06
C GLY A 20 21.51 -3.81 11.60
N ILE A 21 20.54 -3.41 10.77
CA ILE A 21 20.33 -4.01 9.44
C ILE A 21 21.54 -3.73 8.55
N PRO A 22 22.22 -4.77 8.01
CA PRO A 22 23.31 -4.58 7.07
C PRO A 22 22.88 -3.76 5.85
N GLY A 23 23.75 -2.87 5.37
CA GLY A 23 23.44 -2.03 4.21
C GLY A 23 22.96 -2.82 2.98
N ALA A 24 23.48 -4.03 2.79
CA ALA A 24 23.08 -4.95 1.71
C ALA A 24 21.63 -5.46 1.85
N ALA A 25 21.17 -5.74 3.07
CA ALA A 25 19.82 -6.24 3.34
C ALA A 25 18.76 -5.12 3.36
N LYS A 26 19.21 -3.86 3.51
CA LYS A 26 18.36 -2.69 3.63
C LYS A 26 17.32 -2.59 2.51
N LYS A 27 17.75 -2.76 1.26
CA LYS A 27 16.86 -2.67 0.08
C LYS A 27 15.73 -3.71 0.17
N TRP A 28 16.09 -4.97 0.39
CA TRP A 28 15.12 -6.07 0.46
C TRP A 28 14.12 -5.90 1.61
N VAL A 29 14.59 -5.43 2.78
CA VAL A 29 13.70 -5.13 3.92
C VAL A 29 12.70 -4.04 3.56
N PHE A 30 13.13 -2.93 2.95
CA PHE A 30 12.22 -1.86 2.55
C PHE A 30 11.22 -2.30 1.49
N GLU A 31 11.65 -3.06 0.48
CA GLU A 31 10.75 -3.63 -0.54
C GLU A 31 9.71 -4.56 0.09
N SER A 32 10.12 -5.41 1.03
CA SER A 32 9.23 -6.33 1.74
C SER A 32 8.18 -5.58 2.56
N ILE A 33 8.59 -4.55 3.30
CA ILE A 33 7.68 -3.70 4.08
C ILE A 33 6.73 -2.95 3.15
N GLN A 34 7.23 -2.37 2.06
CA GLN A 34 6.39 -1.65 1.08
C GLN A 34 5.34 -2.58 0.46
N ASN A 35 5.73 -3.80 0.12
CA ASN A 35 4.82 -4.81 -0.41
C ASN A 35 3.77 -5.23 0.63
N ALA A 36 4.17 -5.47 1.88
CA ALA A 36 3.25 -5.80 2.97
C ALA A 36 2.25 -4.66 3.20
N TRP A 37 2.73 -3.41 3.24
CA TRP A 37 1.88 -2.23 3.37
C TRP A 37 0.93 -2.05 2.18
N GLY A 38 1.40 -2.32 0.95
CA GLY A 38 0.55 -2.30 -0.25
C GLY A 38 -0.59 -3.31 -0.17
N LYS A 39 -0.29 -4.55 0.24
CA LYS A 39 -1.30 -5.60 0.48
C LYS A 39 -2.29 -5.20 1.55
N TYR A 40 -1.79 -4.70 2.69
CA TYR A 40 -2.64 -4.26 3.80
C TYR A 40 -3.59 -3.12 3.39
N LYS A 41 -3.10 -2.09 2.68
CA LYS A 41 -3.96 -1.02 2.17
C LYS A 41 -5.02 -1.53 1.20
N ASN A 42 -4.68 -2.47 0.32
CA ASN A 42 -5.65 -3.07 -0.59
C ASN A 42 -6.72 -3.86 0.18
N GLN A 43 -6.33 -4.59 1.23
CA GLN A 43 -7.27 -5.25 2.11
C GLN A 43 -8.20 -4.24 2.80
N LEU A 44 -7.64 -3.21 3.43
CA LEU A 44 -8.38 -2.14 4.08
C LEU A 44 -9.37 -1.44 3.12
N PHE A 45 -8.99 -1.24 1.87
CA PHE A 45 -9.87 -0.70 0.84
C PHE A 45 -11.06 -1.62 0.54
N ASN A 46 -10.84 -2.93 0.44
CA ASN A 46 -11.92 -3.88 0.13
C ASN A 46 -12.82 -4.12 1.34
N ASP A 47 -12.24 -4.30 2.52
CA ASP A 47 -12.95 -4.72 3.72
C ASP A 47 -13.67 -3.55 4.41
N HIS A 48 -13.14 -2.32 4.29
CA HIS A 48 -13.72 -1.14 4.95
C HIS A 48 -14.22 -0.10 3.96
N TYR A 49 -13.39 0.35 3.01
CA TYR A 49 -13.81 1.46 2.14
C TYR A 49 -15.00 1.06 1.25
N LYS A 50 -15.00 -0.13 0.65
CA LYS A 50 -16.13 -0.62 -0.16
C LYS A 50 -17.35 -1.08 0.65
N ALA A 51 -17.16 -1.47 1.92
CA ALA A 51 -18.22 -2.03 2.74
C ALA A 51 -19.24 -0.99 3.21
N TYR A 52 -18.84 0.28 3.31
CA TYR A 52 -19.68 1.37 3.78
C TYR A 52 -19.84 2.44 2.71
N GLU A 53 -21.02 3.06 2.66
CA GLU A 53 -21.39 4.03 1.62
C GLU A 53 -20.71 5.40 1.82
N ASN A 54 -20.68 5.89 3.07
CA ASN A 54 -20.17 7.22 3.41
C ASN A 54 -18.87 7.17 4.24
N ASP A 55 -18.12 8.27 4.25
CA ASP A 55 -16.87 8.36 5.00
C ASP A 55 -17.07 8.41 6.52
N GLU A 56 -18.20 8.91 6.99
CA GLU A 56 -18.51 8.98 8.43
C GLU A 56 -18.58 7.59 9.06
N LEU A 57 -19.32 6.68 8.44
CA LEU A 57 -19.41 5.27 8.84
C LEU A 57 -18.06 4.56 8.68
N ARG A 58 -17.29 4.88 7.63
CA ARG A 58 -15.93 4.33 7.47
C ARG A 58 -15.03 4.75 8.63
N MET A 59 -15.10 6.01 9.06
CA MET A 59 -14.32 6.54 10.19
C MET A 59 -14.77 5.94 11.52
N GLU A 60 -16.08 5.77 11.73
CA GLU A 60 -16.63 5.13 12.92
C GLU A 60 -16.21 3.65 13.03
N LYS A 61 -16.23 2.92 11.90
CA LYS A 61 -15.86 1.50 11.80
C LYS A 61 -14.39 1.28 11.49
N ARG A 62 -13.55 2.30 11.72
CA ARG A 62 -12.10 2.22 11.56
C ARG A 62 -11.52 1.17 12.51
N LEU A 63 -10.57 0.38 12.00
CA LEU A 63 -9.79 -0.54 12.83
C LEU A 63 -8.97 0.24 13.88
N VAL A 64 -9.03 -0.19 15.13
CA VAL A 64 -8.33 0.46 16.27
C VAL A 64 -6.82 0.54 16.03
N ASP A 65 -6.26 -0.43 15.30
CA ASP A 65 -4.83 -0.51 14.99
C ASP A 65 -4.35 0.56 14.00
N VAL A 66 -5.25 1.20 13.25
CA VAL A 66 -4.91 2.25 12.29
C VAL A 66 -5.12 3.62 12.93
N PRO A 67 -4.08 4.46 13.07
CA PRO A 67 -4.23 5.83 13.58
C PRO A 67 -5.24 6.64 12.77
N GLU A 68 -6.01 7.49 13.46
CA GLU A 68 -7.14 8.20 12.86
C GLU A 68 -6.71 9.13 11.74
N SER A 69 -5.63 9.88 11.98
CA SER A 69 -5.02 10.77 11.00
C SER A 69 -4.61 10.03 9.73
N GLN A 70 -4.01 8.85 9.89
CA GLN A 70 -3.58 8.02 8.75
C GLN A 70 -4.78 7.47 7.98
N PHE A 71 -5.82 7.04 8.68
CA PHE A 71 -7.03 6.54 8.03
C PHE A 71 -7.76 7.65 7.27
N ARG A 72 -7.83 8.86 7.83
CA ARG A 72 -8.39 10.04 7.15
C ARG A 72 -7.62 10.41 5.88
N ASP A 73 -6.29 10.36 5.93
CA ASP A 73 -5.43 10.56 4.75
C ASP A 73 -5.69 9.50 3.67
N LEU A 74 -5.95 8.25 4.06
CA LEU A 74 -6.32 7.18 3.12
C LEU A 74 -7.69 7.39 2.49
N LEU A 75 -8.71 7.79 3.26
CA LEU A 75 -10.04 8.13 2.73
C LEU A 75 -9.94 9.27 1.71
N ASN A 76 -9.24 10.36 2.07
CA ASN A 76 -9.00 11.48 1.16
C ASN A 76 -8.30 11.04 -0.13
N TYR A 77 -7.32 10.14 -0.02
CA TYR A 77 -6.63 9.59 -1.18
C TYR A 77 -7.56 8.77 -2.07
N TRP A 78 -8.36 7.87 -1.50
CA TRP A 78 -9.28 7.02 -2.27
C TRP A 78 -10.44 7.80 -2.89
N ASN A 79 -10.89 8.86 -2.24
CA ASN A 79 -11.93 9.74 -2.76
C ASN A 79 -11.42 10.68 -3.87
N SER A 80 -10.10 10.86 -4.00
CA SER A 80 -9.52 11.74 -5.01
C SER A 80 -9.78 11.26 -6.44
N ASP A 81 -10.05 12.21 -7.33
CA ASP A 81 -10.27 11.92 -8.76
C ASP A 81 -9.05 11.27 -9.41
N ALA A 82 -7.85 11.67 -8.97
CA ALA A 82 -6.60 11.07 -9.43
C ALA A 82 -6.55 9.56 -9.15
N TYR A 83 -6.93 9.15 -7.94
CA TYR A 83 -6.99 7.73 -7.59
C TYR A 83 -8.07 7.00 -8.38
N LYS A 84 -9.29 7.56 -8.46
CA LYS A 84 -10.41 6.95 -9.20
C LYS A 84 -10.06 6.73 -10.66
N LYS A 85 -9.48 7.74 -11.32
CA LYS A 85 -9.02 7.67 -12.71
C LYS A 85 -7.95 6.59 -12.89
N MET A 86 -6.93 6.59 -12.04
CA MET A 86 -5.87 5.57 -12.09
C MET A 86 -6.43 4.16 -11.88
N SER A 87 -7.34 3.99 -10.92
CA SER A 87 -7.98 2.70 -10.62
C SER A 87 -8.82 2.19 -11.80
N GLN A 88 -9.59 3.07 -12.45
CA GLN A 88 -10.35 2.74 -13.65
C GLN A 88 -9.43 2.28 -14.79
N THR A 89 -8.39 3.07 -15.10
CA THR A 89 -7.40 2.71 -16.14
C THR A 89 -6.72 1.38 -15.84
N ASN A 90 -6.33 1.12 -14.58
CA ASN A 90 -5.72 -0.14 -14.18
C ASN A 90 -6.67 -1.32 -14.37
N THR A 91 -7.96 -1.13 -14.07
CA THR A 91 -9.01 -2.16 -14.26
C THR A 91 -9.19 -2.47 -15.75
N GLU A 92 -9.24 -1.45 -16.60
CA GLU A 92 -9.34 -1.62 -18.06
C GLU A 92 -8.11 -2.32 -18.64
N ASN A 93 -6.91 -1.91 -18.21
CA ASN A 93 -5.66 -2.54 -18.62
C ASN A 93 -5.61 -4.01 -18.20
N ARG A 94 -6.09 -4.33 -16.99
CA ARG A 94 -6.17 -5.71 -16.49
C ARG A 94 -7.13 -6.57 -17.33
N LYS A 95 -8.27 -6.03 -17.75
CA LYS A 95 -9.22 -6.73 -18.64
C LYS A 95 -8.63 -7.00 -20.03
N LYS A 96 -7.77 -6.11 -20.52
CA LYS A 96 -7.09 -6.25 -21.82
C LYS A 96 -5.90 -7.22 -21.79
N LEU A 97 -5.43 -7.59 -20.60
CA LEU A 97 -4.29 -8.49 -20.42
C LEU A 97 -4.69 -9.94 -20.74
N LYS A 98 -4.38 -10.41 -21.95
CA LYS A 98 -4.74 -11.76 -22.44
C LYS A 98 -3.81 -12.87 -21.92
N TYR A 99 -2.52 -12.55 -21.76
CA TYR A 99 -1.51 -13.51 -21.31
C TYR A 99 -0.73 -12.89 -20.14
N PRO A 100 -1.15 -13.15 -18.88
CA PRO A 100 -0.34 -12.76 -17.73
C PRO A 100 0.90 -13.66 -17.69
N HIS A 101 1.99 -13.22 -18.32
CA HIS A 101 3.26 -13.91 -18.20
C HIS A 101 3.72 -13.84 -16.74
N THR A 102 3.62 -14.96 -16.03
CA THR A 102 4.47 -15.21 -14.86
C THR A 102 5.72 -15.87 -15.41
N ALA A 103 6.53 -15.12 -16.17
CA ALA A 103 7.83 -15.63 -16.58
C ALA A 103 8.67 -15.70 -15.31
N GLY A 104 8.76 -16.90 -14.75
CA GLY A 104 9.66 -17.21 -13.64
C GLY A 104 11.09 -16.79 -13.96
N GLU A 105 11.81 -16.45 -12.90
CA GLU A 105 13.21 -16.06 -12.90
C GLU A 105 14.05 -16.93 -13.84
N LYS A 106 14.77 -16.30 -14.77
CA LYS A 106 15.77 -16.97 -15.60
C LYS A 106 16.81 -17.57 -14.65
N GLU A 107 16.91 -18.89 -14.66
CA GLU A 107 17.83 -19.69 -13.85
C GLU A 107 19.20 -19.02 -13.71
N ARG A 108 19.61 -18.74 -12.47
CA ARG A 108 21.00 -18.41 -12.16
C ARG A 108 21.78 -19.72 -12.21
N ASN A 109 22.59 -19.89 -13.25
CA ASN A 109 23.57 -20.97 -13.28
C ASN A 109 24.58 -20.79 -12.13
N PHE A 110 24.89 -21.92 -11.49
CA PHE A 110 25.76 -22.12 -10.33
C PHE A 110 27.13 -21.43 -10.42
#